data_AF-A0AAQ3P0J6-F1
#
_entry.id   AF-A0AAQ3P0J6-F1
#
_cell.length_a   1.000
_cell.length_b   1.000
_cell.length_c   1.000
_cell.angle_alpha   90.00
_cell.angle_beta   90.00
_cell.angle_gamma   90.00
#
_symmetry.space_group_name_H-M   'P 1'
#
loop_
_entity.id
_entity.type
_entity.pdbx_description
1 polymer ?
#
loop_
_entity_poly.entity_id
_entity_poly.type
_entity_poly.pdbx_seq_one_letter_code
_entity_poly.pdbx_strand_id
1 'polypeptide(L)'
;MVGYGFKNSLTSMGGKCELVAKVAQANNILSTRLRRMPTYDETAKVLNEIIAGLQEMTPEKMVKRQIMKEEVRDLLKTLRKREVEIITMHYGLNGDTPRSFKEIGGMMQLSRERIRHINGIALSKLQQTSFIDDLKFYPV
;
A
#
# COMPACT_ATOMS: atom_id res chain seq x y z
N MET A 1 -24.01 0.49 22.16
CA MET A 1 -24.83 1.32 21.24
C MET A 1 -23.93 2.41 20.68
N VAL A 2 -23.70 2.62 19.38
CA VAL A 2 -23.87 1.85 18.13
C VAL A 2 -22.70 2.37 17.27
N GLY A 3 -21.91 1.47 16.67
CA GLY A 3 -20.84 1.85 15.76
C GLY A 3 -21.35 2.03 14.34
N TYR A 4 -20.85 3.04 13.65
CA TYR A 4 -20.74 3.12 12.18
C TYR A 4 -19.50 4.01 11.94
N GLY A 5 -18.36 3.54 11.43
CA GLY A 5 -18.22 2.65 10.28
C GLY A 5 -18.22 3.45 8.98
N PHE A 6 -17.45 4.55 8.89
CA PHE A 6 -17.20 5.22 7.61
C PHE A 6 -16.29 4.34 6.75
N LYS A 7 -16.92 3.36 6.09
CA LYS A 7 -16.37 2.70 4.92
C LYS A 7 -16.27 3.75 3.82
N ASN A 8 -15.05 4.21 3.52
CA ASN A 8 -14.80 4.91 2.25
C ASN A 8 -14.79 3.86 1.12
N SER A 9 -15.99 3.43 0.71
CA SER A 9 -16.22 2.88 -0.61
C SER A 9 -16.47 4.05 -1.57
N LEU A 10 -15.40 4.58 -2.15
CA LEU A 10 -15.50 5.48 -3.30
C LEU A 10 -14.50 5.01 -4.36
N THR A 11 -14.70 3.78 -4.83
CA THR A 11 -14.30 3.38 -6.16
C THR A 11 -15.58 3.32 -7.00
N SER A 12 -15.55 3.97 -8.17
CA SER A 12 -16.63 3.99 -9.17
C SER A 12 -17.73 5.06 -9.00
N MET A 13 -17.39 6.34 -9.15
CA MET A 13 -18.26 7.32 -9.85
C MET A 13 -17.40 8.40 -10.52
N GLY A 14 -17.70 8.69 -11.79
CA GLY A 14 -16.84 9.34 -12.78
C GLY A 14 -16.16 10.66 -12.37
N GLY A 15 -15.12 11.01 -13.13
CA GLY A 15 -14.10 12.03 -12.83
C GLY A 15 -14.56 13.43 -12.41
N LYS A 16 -15.85 13.79 -12.52
CA LYS A 16 -16.41 15.02 -11.94
C LYS A 16 -16.58 14.94 -10.41
N CYS A 17 -16.99 13.79 -9.86
CA CYS A 17 -17.18 13.61 -8.42
C CYS A 17 -15.86 13.66 -7.65
N GLU A 18 -14.78 13.18 -8.26
CA GLU A 18 -13.44 13.16 -7.65
C GLU A 18 -12.85 14.57 -7.50
N LEU A 19 -13.03 15.44 -8.49
CA LEU A 19 -12.63 16.85 -8.42
C LEU A 19 -13.41 17.60 -7.35
N VAL A 20 -14.73 17.38 -7.25
CA VAL A 20 -15.57 18.00 -6.23
C VAL A 20 -15.15 17.60 -4.81
N ALA A 21 -14.81 16.33 -4.60
CA ALA A 21 -14.31 15.84 -3.32
C ALA A 21 -12.98 16.52 -2.92
N LYS A 22 -12.09 16.77 -3.89
CA LYS A 22 -10.80 17.46 -3.66
C LYS A 22 -10.98 18.94 -3.36
N VAL A 23 -11.88 19.63 -4.06
CA VAL A 23 -12.27 21.03 -3.74
C VAL A 23 -12.78 21.13 -2.30
N ALA A 24 -13.63 20.20 -1.89
CA ALA A 24 -14.13 20.14 -0.52
C ALA A 24 -13.00 19.87 0.49
N GLN A 25 -12.06 18.99 0.16
CA GLN A 25 -10.88 18.70 0.99
C GLN A 25 -9.98 19.92 1.17
N ALA A 26 -9.63 20.63 0.08
CA ALA A 26 -8.81 21.84 0.14
C ALA A 26 -9.46 22.93 0.99
N ASN A 27 -10.77 23.15 0.80
CA ASN A 27 -11.56 24.09 1.60
C ASN A 27 -11.55 23.72 3.09
N ASN A 28 -11.72 22.44 3.43
CA ASN A 28 -11.73 22.00 4.82
C ASN A 28 -10.36 22.21 5.51
N ILE A 29 -9.28 21.82 4.84
CA ILE A 29 -7.90 22.02 5.31
C ILE A 29 -7.64 23.50 5.62
N LEU A 30 -7.98 24.37 4.69
CA LEU A 30 -7.75 25.81 4.84
C LEU A 30 -8.66 26.43 5.90
N SER A 31 -9.93 26.05 5.96
CA SER A 31 -10.87 26.57 6.96
C SER A 31 -10.43 26.26 8.39
N THR A 32 -9.87 25.07 8.61
CA THR A 32 -9.35 24.64 9.91
C THR A 32 -8.06 25.38 10.26
N ARG A 33 -7.17 25.57 9.27
CA ARG A 33 -5.88 26.25 9.46
C ARG A 33 -6.02 27.75 9.70
N LEU A 34 -6.89 28.40 8.91
CA LEU A 34 -7.08 29.85 8.94
C LEU A 34 -8.09 30.27 10.00
N ARG A 35 -8.89 29.34 10.55
CA ARG A 35 -10.02 29.61 11.46
C ARG A 35 -10.98 30.67 10.92
N ARG A 36 -11.09 30.77 9.60
CA ARG A 36 -11.99 31.61 8.83
C ARG A 36 -12.32 30.92 7.51
N MET A 37 -13.32 31.41 6.79
CA MET A 37 -13.54 30.94 5.43
C MET A 37 -12.33 31.33 4.55
N PRO A 38 -11.75 30.37 3.81
CA PRO A 38 -10.71 30.66 2.83
C PRO A 38 -11.29 31.38 1.62
N THR A 39 -10.46 32.19 0.98
CA THR A 39 -10.79 32.82 -0.30
C THR A 39 -10.62 31.83 -1.45
N TYR A 40 -11.21 32.15 -2.61
CA TYR A 40 -11.09 31.31 -3.80
C TYR A 40 -9.64 31.09 -4.24
N ASP A 41 -8.79 32.13 -4.17
CA ASP A 41 -7.37 32.03 -4.56
C ASP A 41 -6.57 31.13 -3.60
N GLU A 42 -6.84 31.23 -2.30
CA GLU A 42 -6.22 30.35 -1.29
C GLU A 42 -6.61 28.88 -1.53
N THR A 43 -7.89 28.62 -1.78
CA THR A 43 -8.38 27.28 -2.11
C THR A 43 -7.79 26.77 -3.43
N ALA A 44 -7.68 27.62 -4.45
CA ALA A 44 -7.10 27.26 -5.74
C ALA A 44 -5.62 26.86 -5.62
N LYS A 45 -4.83 27.56 -4.79
CA LYS A 45 -3.43 27.20 -4.53
C LYS A 45 -3.29 25.84 -3.88
N VAL A 46 -4.05 25.58 -2.82
CA VAL A 46 -4.03 24.27 -2.14
C VAL A 46 -4.58 23.16 -3.03
N LEU A 47 -5.59 23.45 -3.87
CA LEU A 47 -6.07 22.52 -4.87
C LEU A 47 -4.98 22.17 -5.88
N ASN A 48 -4.23 23.15 -6.36
CA ASN A 48 -3.12 22.91 -7.27
C ASN A 48 -2.02 22.07 -6.61
N GLU A 49 -1.72 22.28 -5.32
CA GLU A 49 -0.79 21.42 -4.58
C GLU A 49 -1.31 19.98 -4.44
N ILE A 50 -2.59 19.80 -4.10
CA ILE A 50 -3.24 18.48 -3.98
C ILE A 50 -3.29 17.76 -5.34
N ILE A 51 -3.56 18.49 -6.42
CA ILE A 51 -3.61 17.97 -7.79
C ILE A 51 -2.19 17.68 -8.32
N ALA A 52 -1.21 18.54 -8.03
CA ALA A 52 0.19 18.32 -8.39
C ALA A 52 0.75 17.07 -7.69
N GLY A 53 0.40 16.83 -6.42
CA GLY A 53 0.74 15.60 -5.70
C GLY A 53 0.16 14.33 -6.35
N LEU A 54 -0.92 14.44 -7.13
CA LEU A 54 -1.45 13.33 -7.94
C LEU A 54 -0.71 13.18 -9.28
N GLN A 55 -0.24 14.28 -9.86
CA GLN A 55 0.63 14.24 -11.04
C GLN A 55 2.03 13.74 -10.73
N GLU A 56 2.44 13.68 -9.45
CA GLU A 56 3.69 13.02 -9.06
C GLU A 56 3.72 11.51 -9.34
N MET A 57 2.63 10.91 -9.82
CA MET A 57 2.61 9.56 -10.38
C MET A 57 2.93 9.62 -11.89
N THR A 58 4.18 9.97 -12.22
CA THR A 58 4.63 10.00 -13.62
C THR A 58 4.44 8.62 -14.28
N PRO A 59 4.29 8.54 -15.61
CA PRO A 59 4.21 7.27 -16.32
C PRO A 59 5.37 6.34 -15.95
N GLU A 60 6.60 6.87 -15.77
CA GLU A 60 7.74 6.05 -15.35
C GLU A 60 7.54 5.48 -13.94
N LYS A 61 7.03 6.27 -12.98
CA LYS A 61 6.74 5.80 -11.62
C LYS A 61 5.60 4.77 -11.60
N MET A 62 4.60 4.91 -12.46
CA MET A 62 3.53 3.91 -12.61
C MET A 62 4.08 2.59 -13.14
N VAL A 63 4.88 2.64 -14.20
CA VAL A 63 5.55 1.46 -14.77
C VAL A 63 6.46 0.81 -13.74
N LYS A 64 7.30 1.59 -13.05
CA LYS A 64 8.19 1.08 -11.99
C LYS A 64 7.41 0.39 -10.87
N ARG A 65 6.29 0.96 -10.43
CA ARG A 65 5.44 0.35 -9.41
C ARG A 65 4.83 -0.97 -9.89
N GLN A 66 4.46 -1.05 -11.17
CA GLN A 66 3.92 -2.27 -11.75
C GLN A 66 4.98 -3.37 -11.83
N ILE A 67 6.19 -3.03 -12.32
CA ILE A 67 7.34 -3.94 -12.36
C ILE A 67 7.65 -4.47 -10.95
N MET A 68 7.76 -3.58 -9.95
CA MET A 68 8.02 -3.98 -8.56
C MET A 68 6.97 -4.94 -8.01
N LYS A 69 5.69 -4.74 -8.35
CA LYS A 69 4.62 -5.66 -7.93
C LYS A 69 4.75 -7.03 -8.57
N GLU A 70 5.18 -7.08 -9.82
CA GLU A 70 5.37 -8.31 -10.58
C GLU A 70 6.58 -9.09 -10.07
N GLU A 71 7.70 -8.41 -9.82
CA GLU A 71 8.89 -8.98 -9.18
C GLU A 71 8.56 -9.59 -7.81
N VAL A 72 7.85 -8.85 -6.95
CA VAL A 72 7.40 -9.38 -5.65
C VAL A 72 6.52 -10.61 -5.84
N ARG A 73 5.61 -10.61 -6.82
CA ARG A 73 4.75 -11.76 -7.10
C ARG A 73 5.56 -12.96 -7.55
N ASP A 74 6.58 -12.79 -8.38
CA ASP A 74 7.43 -13.86 -8.86
C ASP A 74 8.32 -14.44 -7.76
N LEU A 75 8.88 -13.58 -6.92
CA LEU A 75 9.59 -13.97 -5.71
C LEU A 75 8.70 -14.78 -4.75
N LEU A 76 7.43 -14.39 -4.57
CA LEU A 76 6.49 -15.17 -3.74
C LEU A 76 6.17 -16.55 -4.34
N LYS A 77 6.28 -16.75 -5.66
CA LYS A 77 6.05 -18.08 -6.28
C LYS A 77 7.13 -19.11 -5.91
N THR A 78 8.32 -18.69 -5.48
CA THR A 78 9.40 -19.61 -5.08
C THR A 78 9.21 -20.15 -3.66
N LEU A 79 8.36 -19.51 -2.87
CA LEU A 79 8.03 -19.90 -1.51
C LEU A 79 6.93 -20.97 -1.47
N ARG A 80 6.89 -21.72 -0.36
CA ARG A 80 5.79 -22.66 -0.11
C ARG A 80 4.51 -21.89 0.25
N LYS A 81 3.34 -22.47 -0.03
CA LYS A 81 2.03 -21.86 0.26
C LYS A 81 1.93 -21.26 1.67
N ARG A 82 2.36 -22.01 2.71
CA ARG A 82 2.35 -21.54 4.11
C ARG A 82 3.29 -20.35 4.36
N GLU A 83 4.43 -20.30 3.68
CA GLU A 83 5.40 -19.20 3.79
C GLU A 83 4.83 -17.93 3.16
N VAL A 84 4.23 -18.05 1.97
CA VAL A 84 3.53 -16.96 1.27
C VAL A 84 2.41 -16.41 2.13
N GLU A 85 1.59 -17.27 2.72
CA GLU A 85 0.45 -16.87 3.55
C GLU A 85 0.89 -16.06 4.77
N ILE A 86 1.92 -16.52 5.48
CA ILE A 86 2.48 -15.82 6.65
C ILE A 86 3.07 -14.47 6.26
N ILE A 87 3.87 -14.40 5.19
CA ILE A 87 4.45 -13.14 4.71
C ILE A 87 3.35 -12.18 4.26
N THR A 88 2.37 -12.66 3.50
CA THR A 88 1.27 -11.85 2.98
C THR A 88 0.45 -11.24 4.11
N MET A 89 0.12 -12.03 5.14
CA MET A 89 -0.58 -11.55 6.33
C MET A 89 0.28 -10.59 7.17
N HIS A 90 1.57 -10.87 7.31
CA HIS A 90 2.46 -10.06 8.14
C HIS A 90 2.72 -8.68 7.54
N TYR A 91 2.91 -8.60 6.22
CA TYR A 91 3.23 -7.35 5.51
C TYR A 91 2.03 -6.72 4.80
N GLY A 92 0.86 -7.36 4.80
CA GLY A 92 -0.35 -6.81 4.18
C GLY A 92 -0.30 -6.79 2.64
N LEU A 93 0.39 -7.74 2.01
CA LEU A 93 0.67 -7.69 0.56
C LEU A 93 -0.59 -7.82 -0.32
N ASN A 94 -1.70 -8.34 0.23
CA ASN A 94 -2.99 -8.43 -0.47
C ASN A 94 -3.89 -7.18 -0.30
N GLY A 95 -3.37 -6.11 0.32
CA GLY A 95 -4.16 -4.91 0.65
C GLY A 95 -4.87 -5.01 2.00
N ASP A 96 -4.63 -6.08 2.75
CA ASP A 96 -5.05 -6.21 4.14
C ASP A 96 -4.12 -5.45 5.09
N THR A 97 -4.61 -5.09 6.27
CA THR A 97 -3.76 -4.51 7.32
C THR A 97 -2.71 -5.51 7.80
N PRO A 98 -1.43 -5.12 7.92
CA PRO A 98 -0.36 -5.94 8.50
C PRO A 98 -0.77 -6.54 9.85
N ARG A 99 -0.51 -7.84 10.04
CA ARG A 99 -0.82 -8.57 11.28
C ARG A 99 0.45 -8.93 12.05
N SER A 100 0.37 -8.95 13.37
CA SER A 100 1.45 -9.41 14.24
C SER A 100 1.60 -10.93 14.22
N PHE A 101 2.80 -11.45 14.55
CA PHE A 101 3.03 -12.90 14.66
C PHE A 101 2.11 -13.59 15.68
N LYS A 102 1.65 -12.88 16.72
CA LYS A 102 0.70 -13.43 17.70
C LYS A 102 -0.68 -13.64 17.07
N GLU A 103 -1.16 -12.66 16.30
CA GLU A 103 -2.44 -12.75 15.61
C GLU A 103 -2.42 -13.83 14.53
N ILE A 104 -1.35 -13.87 13.72
CA ILE A 104 -1.14 -14.89 12.71
C ILE A 104 -1.05 -16.29 13.35
N GLY A 105 -0.33 -16.42 14.46
CA GLY A 105 -0.23 -17.67 15.21
C GLY A 105 -1.59 -18.16 15.72
N GLY A 106 -2.44 -17.25 16.20
CA GLY A 106 -3.82 -17.57 16.58
C GLY A 106 -4.67 -18.09 15.41
N MET A 107 -4.53 -17.50 14.22
CA MET A 107 -5.27 -17.92 13.03
C MET A 107 -4.80 -19.27 12.48
N MET A 108 -3.49 -19.52 12.50
CA MET A 108 -2.88 -20.73 11.93
C MET A 108 -2.69 -21.86 12.95
N GLN A 109 -3.12 -21.66 14.21
CA GLN A 109 -2.90 -22.60 15.33
C GLN A 109 -1.42 -22.95 15.54
N LEU A 110 -0.55 -21.94 15.42
CA LEU A 110 0.90 -22.06 15.60
C LEU A 110 1.38 -21.12 16.72
N SER A 111 2.46 -21.49 17.40
CA SER A 111 3.10 -20.57 18.34
C SER A 111 3.67 -19.36 17.60
N ARG A 112 3.77 -18.23 18.31
CA ARG A 112 4.41 -17.00 17.80
C ARG A 112 5.82 -17.28 17.29
N GLU A 113 6.57 -18.08 18.02
CA GLU A 113 7.95 -18.47 17.71
C GLU A 113 8.02 -19.32 16.44
N ARG A 114 7.02 -20.19 16.22
CA ARG A 114 6.93 -20.98 14.99
C ARG A 114 6.65 -20.08 13.78
N ILE A 115 5.74 -19.11 13.91
CA ILE A 115 5.50 -18.11 12.86
C ILE A 115 6.77 -17.31 12.57
N ARG A 116 7.48 -16.84 13.60
CA ARG A 116 8.76 -16.13 13.46
C ARG A 116 9.79 -16.97 12.69
N HIS A 117 9.88 -18.25 13.00
CA HIS A 117 10.81 -19.15 12.33
C HIS A 117 10.45 -19.34 10.85
N ILE A 118 9.18 -19.59 10.54
CA ILE A 118 8.73 -19.74 9.14
C ILE A 118 8.95 -18.44 8.35
N ASN A 119 8.66 -17.28 8.96
CA ASN A 119 8.92 -15.98 8.34
C ASN A 119 10.42 -15.78 8.06
N GLY A 120 11.29 -16.15 9.01
CA GLY A 120 12.74 -16.10 8.82
C GLY A 120 13.21 -16.96 7.65
N ILE A 121 12.76 -18.22 7.57
CA ILE A 121 13.08 -19.13 6.46
C ILE A 121 12.62 -18.53 5.12
N ALA A 122 11.41 -17.99 5.09
CA ALA A 122 10.85 -17.39 3.90
C ALA A 122 11.66 -16.17 3.45
N LEU A 123 12.03 -15.25 4.36
CA LEU A 123 12.90 -14.12 4.05
C LEU A 123 14.27 -14.54 3.54
N SER A 124 14.89 -15.56 4.15
CA SER A 124 16.18 -16.09 3.67
C SER A 124 16.09 -16.64 2.25
N LYS A 125 15.00 -17.35 1.91
CA LYS A 125 14.77 -17.83 0.53
C LYS A 125 14.56 -16.71 -0.47
N LEU A 126 13.81 -15.67 -0.07
CA LEU A 126 13.59 -14.50 -0.91
C LEU A 126 14.91 -13.78 -1.22
N GLN A 127 15.76 -13.59 -0.21
CA GLN A 127 17.10 -13.00 -0.38
C GLN A 127 17.96 -13.84 -1.33
N GLN A 128 18.00 -15.17 -1.16
CA GLN A 128 18.78 -16.03 -2.05
C GLN A 128 18.29 -15.99 -3.50
N THR A 129 16.97 -15.91 -3.70
CA THR A 129 16.39 -15.86 -5.04
C THR A 129 16.71 -14.53 -5.73
N SER A 130 16.58 -13.40 -5.03
CA SER A 130 16.91 -12.09 -5.60
C SER A 130 18.39 -11.99 -6.01
N PHE A 131 19.30 -12.55 -5.20
CA PHE A 131 20.74 -12.59 -5.54
C PHE A 131 21.04 -13.42 -6.80
N ILE A 132 20.26 -14.48 -7.08
CA ILE A 132 20.46 -15.33 -8.26
C ILE A 132 19.92 -14.64 -9.52
N ASP A 133 18.82 -13.90 -9.43
CA ASP A 133 18.27 -13.19 -10.58
C ASP A 133 19.12 -11.97 -10.96
N ASP A 134 19.75 -11.29 -9.99
CA ASP A 134 20.75 -10.25 -10.25
C ASP A 134 21.97 -10.79 -11.02
N LEU A 135 22.36 -12.05 -10.77
CA LEU A 135 23.49 -12.69 -11.44
C LEU A 135 23.18 -13.09 -12.90
N LYS A 136 21.92 -13.35 -13.24
CA LYS A 136 21.50 -13.68 -14.62
C LYS A 136 21.52 -12.48 -15.57
N PHE A 137 21.60 -11.26 -15.04
CA PHE A 137 21.59 -10.04 -15.86
C PHE A 137 22.96 -9.64 -16.41
N TYR A 138 24.01 -10.42 -16.16
CA TYR A 138 25.31 -10.26 -16.80
C TYR A 138 25.48 -11.26 -17.94
N PRO A 139 25.23 -10.86 -19.21
CA PRO A 139 25.72 -11.62 -20.34
C PRO A 139 27.26 -11.53 -20.33
N VAL A 140 27.91 -12.69 -20.26
CA VAL A 140 29.34 -12.87 -20.56
C VAL A 140 29.57 -12.64 -22.04
#